data_AF-X1RAI6-F1
#
_entry.id   AF-X1RAI6-F1
#
_cell.length_a   1.000
_cell.length_b   1.000
_cell.length_c   1.000
_cell.angle_alpha   90.00
_cell.angle_beta   90.00
_cell.angle_gamma   90.00
#
_symmetry.space_group_name_H-M   'P 1'
#
loop_
_entity.id
_entity.type
_entity.pdbx_description
1 polymer ?
#
loop_
_entity_poly.entity_id
_entity_poly.type
_entity_poly.pdbx_seq_one_letter_code
_entity_poly.pdbx_strand_id
1 'polypeptide(L)' 'MKIPKEVKFVVEELKKKNYEAYLVGGCVRDLLRKVKPQDWDVATNAKPAE' A
#
# COMPACT_ATOMS: atom_id res chain seq x y z
N MET A 1 6.74 -6.01 12.12
CA MET A 1 7.28 -6.15 10.74
C MET A 1 7.38 -4.78 10.09
N LYS A 2 8.28 -4.60 9.11
CA LYS A 2 8.42 -3.33 8.38
C LYS A 2 7.81 -3.47 7.00
N ILE A 3 7.08 -2.45 6.56
CA ILE A 3 6.60 -2.31 5.18
C ILE A 3 7.84 -2.06 4.29
N PRO A 4 7.99 -2.74 3.13
CA PRO A 4 9.07 -2.49 2.18
C PRO A 4 9.14 -1.01 1.76
N LYS A 5 10.35 -0.53 1.46
CA LYS A 5 10.57 0.88 1.13
C LYS A 5 9.85 1.28 -0.16
N GLU A 6 9.81 0.36 -1.12
CA GLU A 6 9.21 0.50 -2.44
C GLU A 6 7.70 0.69 -2.32
N VAL A 7 7.05 -0.12 -1.48
CA VAL A 7 5.61 -0.03 -1.21
C VAL A 7 5.28 1.29 -0.52
N LYS A 8 6.09 1.67 0.48
CA LYS A 8 5.93 2.95 1.19
C LYS A 8 6.09 4.14 0.25
N PHE A 9 7.06 4.09 -0.66
CA PHE A 9 7.30 5.12 -1.67
C PHE A 9 6.07 5.33 -2.56
N VAL A 10 5.46 4.25 -3.08
CA VAL A 10 4.25 4.36 -3.92
C VAL A 10 3.10 5.06 -3.18
N VAL A 11 2.83 4.66 -1.93
CA VAL A 11 1.77 5.27 -1.12
C VAL A 11 2.06 6.74 -0.84
N GLU A 12 3.31 7.10 -0.56
CA GLU A 12 3.71 8.48 -0.31
C GLU A 12 3.63 9.35 -1.57
N GLU A 13 4.02 8.85 -2.74
CA GLU A 13 3.91 9.59 -4.00
C GLU A 13 2.46 9.87 -4.39
N LEU A 14 1.56 8.89 -4.24
CA LEU A 14 0.13 9.10 -4.47
C LEU A 14 -0.43 10.15 -3.52
N LYS A 15 -0.07 10.08 -2.23
CA LYS A 15 -0.50 11.07 -1.23
C LYS A 15 0.04 12.47 -1.48
N LYS A 16 1.29 12.60 -1.93
CA LYS A 16 1.88 13.90 -2.31
C LYS A 16 1.13 14.57 -3.47
N LYS A 17 0.53 13.78 -4.36
CA LYS A 17 -0.34 14.26 -5.44
C LYS A 17 -1.80 14.50 -4.99
N ASN A 18 -2.09 14.49 -3.69
CA ASN A 18 -3.43 14.61 -3.10
C ASN A 18 -4.39 13.46 -3.43
N TYR A 19 -3.88 12.29 -3.81
CA TYR A 19 -4.70 11.08 -3.90
C TYR A 19 -4.77 10.36 -2.55
N GLU A 20 -5.87 9.66 -2.33
CA GLU A 20 -5.99 8.65 -1.29
C GLU A 20 -5.22 7.40 -1.70
N ALA A 21 -4.46 6.81 -0.78
CA ALA A 21 -3.71 5.58 -1.03
C ALA A 21 -3.58 4.75 0.24
N TYR A 22 -3.97 3.47 0.16
CA TYR A 22 -4.04 2.56 1.30
C TYR A 22 -3.51 1.18 0.92
N LEU A 23 -2.85 0.53 1.88
CA LEU A 23 -2.61 -0.90 1.79
C LEU A 23 -3.92 -1.65 2.00
N VAL A 24 -4.18 -2.65 1.16
CA VAL A 24 -5.42 -3.43 1.19
C VAL A 24 -5.14 -4.93 1.04
N GLY A 25 -6.18 -5.75 1.13
CA GLY A 25 -6.09 -7.17 0.80
C GLY A 25 -5.31 -8.02 1.81
N GLY A 26 -4.64 -9.05 1.30
CA GLY A 26 -3.97 -10.09 2.10
C GLY A 26 -2.86 -9.54 2.98
N CYS A 27 -2.13 -8.53 2.49
CA CYS A 27 -1.02 -7.92 3.21
C CYS A 27 -1.46 -7.29 4.55
N VAL A 28 -2.64 -6.67 4.59
CA VAL A 28 -3.20 -6.09 5.82
C VAL A 28 -3.57 -7.19 6.82
N ARG A 29 -4.26 -8.23 6.35
CA ARG A 29 -4.61 -9.40 7.17
C ARG A 29 -3.35 -10.02 7.79
N ASP A 30 -2.32 -10.22 6.99
CA ASP A 30 -1.09 -10.90 7.43
C ASP A 30 -0.31 -10.04 8.43
N LEU A 31 -0.22 -8.72 8.21
CA LEU A 31 0.34 -7.78 9.19
C LEU A 31 -0.39 -7.82 10.53
N LEU A 32 -1.73 -7.82 10.53
CA LEU A 32 -2.54 -7.93 11.75
C LEU A 32 -2.30 -9.25 12.49
N ARG A 33 -2.08 -10.33 11.74
CA ARG A 33 -1.72 -11.66 12.27
C ARG A 33 -0.24 -11.79 12.65
N LYS A 34 0.58 -10.74 12.47
CA LYS A 34 2.04 -10.76 12.67
C LYS A 34 2.78 -11.76 11.76
N VAL A 35 2.20 -12.08 10.61
CA VAL A 35 2.78 -12.95 9.56
C VAL A 35 3.33 -12.06 8.43
N LYS A 36 4.37 -12.52 7.75
CA LYS A 36 4.98 -11.78 6.64
C LYS A 36 4.04 -11.84 5.42
N PRO A 37 3.60 -10.69 4.87
CA PRO A 37 2.86 -10.66 3.61
C PRO A 37 3.65 -11.29 2.47
N GLN A 38 2.96 -12.00 1.57
CA GLN A 38 3.56 -12.57 0.36
C GLN A 38 3.53 -11.56 -0.80
N ASP A 39 2.48 -10.74 -0.83
CA ASP A 39 2.20 -9.67 -1.78
C ASP A 39 1.87 -8.37 -1.05
N TRP A 40 1.80 -7.27 -1.81
CA TRP A 40 1.47 -5.94 -1.29
C TRP A 40 0.56 -5.24 -2.29
N ASP A 41 -0.69 -5.04 -1.89
CA ASP A 41 -1.69 -4.36 -2.72
C ASP A 41 -1.94 -2.94 -2.22
N VAL A 42 -2.05 -1.99 -3.16
CA VAL A 42 -2.39 -0.60 -2.89
C VAL A 42 -3.68 -0.26 -3.62
N ALA A 43 -4.67 0.28 -2.90
CA ALA A 43 -5.85 0.91 -3.49
C ALA A 43 -5.71 2.43 -3.45
N THR A 44 -6.15 3.09 -4.52
CA THR A 44 -6.13 4.56 -4.65
C THR A 44 -7.36 5.08 -5.38
N ASN A 45 -7.71 6.35 -5.14
CA ASN A 45 -8.74 7.04 -5.92
C ASN A 45 -8.19 7.71 -7.20
N ALA A 46 -6.89 7.61 -7.49
CA ALA A 46 -6.33 8.01 -8.78
C ALA A 46 -6.86 7.10 -9.90
N LYS A 47 -7.14 7.67 -11.08
CA LYS A 47 -7.46 6.85 -12.26
C LYS A 47 -6.19 6.23 -12.83
N PRO A 48 -6.28 5.08 -13.53
CA PRO A 48 -5.09 4.43 -14.11
C PRO A 48 -4.25 5.29 -15.07
N ALA A 49 -4.80 6.38 -15.61
CA ALA A 49 -4.12 7.27 -16.55
C ALA A 49 -3.47 8.52 -15.89
N GLU A 50 -3.54 8.67 -14.56
CA GLU A 50 -3.08 9.85 -13.79
C GLU A 50 -1.81 9.58 -12.95
#